data_AF-A0AAE3P5N6-F1
#
_entry.id   AF-A0AAE3P5N6-F1
#
_cell.length_a   1.000
_cell.length_b   1.000
_cell.length_c   1.000
_cell.angle_alpha   90.00
_cell.angle_beta   90.00
_cell.angle_gamma   90.00
#
_symmetry.space_group_name_H-M   'P 1'
#
loop_
_entity.id
_entity.type
_entity.pdbx_description
1 polymer ?
#
loop_
_entity_poly.entity_id
_entity_poly.type
_entity_poly.pdbx_seq_one_letter_code
_entity_poly.pdbx_strand_id
1 'polypeptide(L)'
;MKVDIKDGKIVAVEDLRIGKKQLFLKKPIPVEQYEELERVVSFIKEHFTDVYVEEWTDNELNKFLAECSPSQKEFLKTLAEKGVVTVNELMERIRNIGVNITGGRGIGAIAAGIVRKIRKYNKKEIFEKISLTEWRLLPEYREKIRKFFEGS
;
A
#
# COMPACT_ATOMS: atom_id res chain seq x y z
N MET A 1 18.43 -7.23 -5.33
CA MET A 1 18.49 -5.80 -5.69
C MET A 1 19.79 -5.58 -6.44
N LYS A 2 19.83 -4.82 -7.55
CA LYS A 2 21.10 -4.60 -8.27
C LYS A 2 21.79 -3.33 -7.78
N VAL A 3 23.11 -3.40 -7.57
CA VAL A 3 23.91 -2.32 -6.97
C VAL A 3 25.18 -2.04 -7.79
N ASP A 4 25.64 -0.79 -7.75
CA ASP A 4 26.92 -0.38 -8.33
C ASP A 4 27.99 -0.31 -7.23
N ILE A 5 29.13 -0.98 -7.45
CA ILE A 5 30.21 -1.15 -6.48
C ILE A 5 31.47 -0.46 -6.99
N LYS A 6 32.05 0.41 -6.16
CA LYS A 6 33.35 1.06 -6.38
C LYS A 6 34.18 0.98 -5.12
N ASP A 7 35.43 0.52 -5.24
CA ASP A 7 36.40 0.42 -4.14
C ASP A 7 35.85 -0.31 -2.91
N GLY A 8 35.15 -1.44 -3.12
CA GLY A 8 34.55 -2.24 -2.04
C GLY A 8 33.36 -1.56 -1.34
N LYS A 9 32.78 -0.53 -1.96
CA LYS A 9 31.63 0.21 -1.42
C LYS A 9 30.53 0.32 -2.45
N ILE A 10 29.30 0.20 -2.00
CA ILE A 10 28.11 0.44 -2.81
C ILE A 10 27.89 1.93 -2.91
N VAL A 11 27.82 2.44 -4.15
CA VAL A 11 27.68 3.87 -4.43
C VAL A 11 26.32 4.21 -5.05
N ALA A 12 25.62 3.23 -5.63
CA ALA A 12 24.28 3.40 -6.16
C ALA A 12 23.49 2.08 -6.14
N VAL A 13 22.16 2.19 -6.20
CA VAL A 13 21.23 1.07 -6.36
C VAL A 13 20.56 1.24 -7.72
N GLU A 14 20.67 0.25 -8.62
CA GLU A 14 20.14 0.35 -9.98
C GLU A 14 18.61 0.48 -10.02
N ASP A 15 17.94 -0.11 -9.04
CA ASP A 15 16.47 -0.08 -8.90
C ASP A 15 15.96 1.31 -8.44
N LEU A 16 16.84 2.20 -7.96
CA LEU A 16 16.53 3.59 -7.61
C LEU A 16 16.83 4.50 -8.82
N ARG A 17 15.87 4.57 -9.75
CA ARG A 17 15.91 5.48 -10.92
C ARG A 17 14.75 6.46 -10.92
N ILE A 18 15.01 7.70 -11.33
CA ILE A 18 13.98 8.69 -11.70
C ILE A 18 14.12 8.95 -13.20
N GLY A 19 13.20 8.38 -13.99
CA GLY A 19 13.30 8.37 -15.44
C GLY A 19 14.56 7.63 -15.91
N LYS A 20 15.41 8.30 -16.69
CA LYS A 20 16.70 7.75 -17.16
C LYS A 20 17.86 7.95 -16.18
N LYS A 21 17.64 8.65 -15.07
CA LYS A 21 18.71 9.03 -14.13
C LYS A 21 18.81 8.04 -12.98
N GLN A 22 20.00 7.47 -12.78
CA GLN A 22 20.33 6.65 -11.61
C GLN A 22 20.58 7.55 -10.39
N LEU A 23 20.05 7.14 -9.24
CA LEU A 23 20.28 7.82 -7.98
C LEU A 23 21.48 7.20 -7.25
N PHE A 24 22.41 8.06 -6.84
CA PHE A 24 23.55 7.68 -6.02
C PHE A 24 23.20 7.79 -4.53
N LEU A 25 23.84 6.94 -3.74
CA LEU A 25 23.73 7.01 -2.29
C LEU A 25 24.42 8.26 -1.76
N LYS A 26 23.79 8.90 -0.77
CA LYS A 26 24.37 10.08 -0.10
C LYS A 26 25.69 9.75 0.64
N LYS A 27 25.83 8.50 1.09
CA LYS A 27 27.05 7.94 1.69
C LYS A 27 27.26 6.54 1.13
N PRO A 28 28.46 6.20 0.64
CA PRO A 28 28.75 4.83 0.23
C PRO A 28 28.64 3.86 1.41
N ILE A 29 28.11 2.66 1.15
CA ILE A 29 27.95 1.60 2.16
C ILE A 29 29.03 0.54 1.92
N PRO A 30 29.83 0.13 2.92
CA PRO A 30 30.74 -1.01 2.80
C PRO A 30 30.01 -2.27 2.34
N VAL A 31 30.60 -3.04 1.42
CA VAL A 31 29.97 -4.24 0.87
C VAL A 31 29.61 -5.24 1.96
N GLU A 32 30.43 -5.37 3.00
CA GLU A 32 30.20 -6.30 4.11
C GLU A 32 28.92 -5.97 4.89
N GLN A 33 28.65 -4.68 5.12
CA GLN A 33 27.42 -4.22 5.78
C GLN A 33 26.18 -4.48 4.92
N TYR A 34 26.34 -4.38 3.59
CA TYR A 34 25.26 -4.69 2.66
C TYR A 34 24.95 -6.18 2.60
N GLU A 35 25.97 -7.03 2.54
CA GLU A 35 25.82 -8.49 2.58
C GLU A 35 25.17 -8.95 3.89
N GLU A 36 25.50 -8.32 5.02
CA GLU A 36 24.83 -8.57 6.29
C GLU A 36 23.34 -8.20 6.21
N LEU A 37 23.01 -7.05 5.62
CA LEU A 37 21.63 -6.62 5.44
C LEU A 37 20.85 -7.54 4.48
N GLU A 38 21.43 -7.97 3.36
CA GLU A 38 20.81 -8.94 2.47
C GLU A 38 20.60 -10.28 3.16
N ARG A 39 21.55 -10.72 3.99
CA ARG A 39 21.40 -11.94 4.80
C ARG A 39 20.24 -11.81 5.77
N VAL A 40 20.12 -10.70 6.49
CA VAL A 40 19.00 -10.44 7.42
C VAL A 40 17.68 -10.41 6.65
N VAL A 41 17.60 -9.70 5.52
CA VAL A 41 16.37 -9.64 4.71
C VAL A 41 16.00 -11.00 4.14
N SER A 42 16.98 -11.79 3.69
CA SER A 42 16.74 -13.13 3.14
C SER A 42 16.30 -14.08 4.24
N PHE A 43 16.94 -14.05 5.41
CA PHE A 43 16.53 -14.80 6.59
C PHE A 43 15.10 -14.43 6.99
N ILE A 44 14.77 -13.13 7.02
CA ILE A 44 13.41 -12.66 7.29
C ILE A 44 12.44 -13.22 6.26
N LYS A 45 12.73 -13.11 4.96
CA LYS A 45 11.84 -13.61 3.89
C LYS A 45 11.66 -15.14 3.90
N GLU A 46 12.71 -15.87 4.27
CA GLU A 46 12.72 -17.33 4.30
C GLU A 46 11.99 -17.87 5.52
N HIS A 47 12.09 -17.19 6.67
CA HIS A 47 11.58 -17.67 7.95
C HIS A 47 10.30 -16.96 8.40
N PHE A 48 9.96 -15.83 7.80
CA PHE A 48 8.77 -15.06 8.11
C PHE A 48 8.04 -14.75 6.80
N THR A 49 6.91 -15.44 6.58
CA THR A 49 6.01 -15.16 5.45
C THR A 49 5.32 -13.80 5.58
N ASP A 50 5.16 -13.31 6.81
CA ASP A 50 4.59 -12.02 7.14
C ASP A 50 5.28 -11.46 8.39
N VAL A 51 5.77 -10.23 8.33
CA VAL A 51 6.10 -9.47 9.54
C VAL A 51 4.78 -9.34 10.31
N TYR A 52 4.62 -10.06 11.42
CA TYR A 52 3.41 -10.16 12.26
C TYR A 52 2.58 -8.85 12.24
N VAL A 53 1.60 -8.78 11.35
CA VAL A 53 0.63 -7.67 11.30
C VAL A 53 -0.59 -8.14 12.06
N GLU A 54 -1.00 -7.39 13.08
CA GLU A 54 -2.15 -7.75 13.89
C GLU A 54 -3.43 -7.74 13.03
N GLU A 55 -4.29 -8.72 13.24
CA GLU A 55 -5.63 -8.75 12.67
C GLU A 55 -6.49 -7.62 13.29
N TRP A 56 -7.48 -7.15 12.53
CA TRP A 56 -8.37 -6.09 12.99
C TRP A 56 -9.42 -6.63 13.96
N THR A 57 -9.56 -6.00 15.12
CA THR A 57 -10.81 -6.10 15.89
C THR A 57 -11.90 -5.25 15.22
N ASP A 58 -13.17 -5.59 15.45
CA ASP A 58 -14.29 -4.85 14.86
C ASP A 58 -14.31 -3.39 15.31
N ASN A 59 -13.96 -3.12 16.58
CA ASN A 59 -13.90 -1.76 17.11
C ASN A 59 -12.78 -0.91 16.45
N GLU A 60 -11.59 -1.49 16.26
CA GLU A 60 -10.48 -0.80 15.59
C GLU A 60 -10.80 -0.52 14.13
N LEU A 61 -11.40 -1.50 13.43
CA LEU A 61 -11.78 -1.33 12.03
C LEU A 61 -12.82 -0.23 11.88
N ASN A 62 -13.85 -0.21 12.75
CA ASN A 62 -14.87 0.84 12.74
C ASN A 62 -14.27 2.22 13.02
N LYS A 63 -13.33 2.33 13.98
CA LYS A 63 -12.64 3.59 14.27
C LYS A 63 -11.82 4.07 13.06
N PHE A 64 -11.07 3.17 12.44
CA PHE A 64 -10.30 3.47 11.23
C PHE A 64 -11.21 3.92 10.07
N LEU A 65 -12.34 3.24 9.84
CA LEU A 65 -13.30 3.59 8.80
C LEU A 65 -13.93 4.96 9.08
N ALA A 66 -14.23 5.27 10.35
CA ALA A 66 -14.76 6.58 10.74
C ALA A 66 -13.77 7.72 10.45
N GLU A 67 -12.47 7.50 10.66
CA GLU A 67 -11.38 8.47 10.40
C GLU A 67 -11.06 8.67 8.91
N CYS A 68 -11.57 7.82 8.01
CA CYS A 68 -11.34 7.94 6.57
C CYS A 68 -11.99 9.22 6.00
N SER A 69 -11.29 9.88 5.06
CA SER A 69 -11.86 11.01 4.33
C SER A 69 -13.03 10.57 3.44
N PRO A 70 -13.90 11.47 2.95
CA PRO A 70 -15.01 11.10 2.07
C PRO A 70 -14.56 10.26 0.85
N SER A 71 -13.47 10.65 0.19
CA SER A 71 -12.89 9.90 -0.93
C SER A 71 -12.34 8.53 -0.55
N GLN A 72 -11.78 8.38 0.66
CA GLN A 72 -11.31 7.10 1.17
C GLN A 72 -12.49 6.18 1.54
N LYS A 73 -13.54 6.74 2.14
CA LYS A 73 -14.78 6.03 2.45
C LYS A 73 -15.45 5.52 1.17
N GLU A 74 -15.58 6.37 0.15
CA GLU A 74 -16.17 5.96 -1.13
C GLU A 74 -15.36 4.87 -1.84
N PHE A 75 -14.02 4.95 -1.77
CA PHE A 75 -13.13 3.90 -2.28
C PHE A 75 -13.39 2.56 -1.59
N LEU A 76 -13.38 2.53 -0.25
CA LEU A 76 -13.58 1.30 0.53
C LEU A 76 -15.02 0.76 0.40
N LYS A 77 -16.01 1.65 0.35
CA LYS A 77 -17.42 1.29 0.14
C LYS A 77 -17.63 0.61 -1.21
N THR A 78 -17.10 1.20 -2.29
CA THR A 78 -17.20 0.63 -3.64
C THR A 78 -16.55 -0.77 -3.70
N LEU A 79 -15.40 -0.92 -3.04
CA LEU A 79 -14.71 -2.20 -2.91
C LEU A 79 -15.52 -3.22 -2.09
N ALA A 80 -16.19 -2.81 -1.01
CA ALA A 80 -17.04 -3.70 -0.22
C ALA A 80 -18.28 -4.17 -1.00
N GLU A 81 -18.88 -3.28 -1.80
CA GLU A 81 -20.02 -3.59 -2.67
C GLU A 81 -19.64 -4.64 -3.72
N LYS A 82 -18.54 -4.43 -4.46
CA LYS A 82 -18.21 -5.24 -5.66
C LYS A 82 -17.12 -6.29 -5.45
N GLY A 83 -16.34 -6.21 -4.39
CA GLY A 83 -15.17 -7.05 -4.14
C GLY A 83 -13.95 -6.63 -4.96
N VAL A 84 -14.07 -6.66 -6.29
CA VAL A 84 -13.05 -6.19 -7.25
C VAL A 84 -13.59 -5.01 -8.04
N VAL A 85 -12.79 -3.95 -8.18
CA VAL A 85 -13.21 -2.71 -8.84
C VAL A 85 -12.09 -2.17 -9.72
N THR A 86 -12.46 -1.68 -10.89
CA THR A 86 -11.52 -1.01 -11.79
C THR A 86 -11.23 0.43 -11.35
N VAL A 87 -10.08 0.97 -11.78
CA VAL A 87 -9.70 2.37 -11.58
C VAL A 87 -10.75 3.32 -12.16
N ASN A 88 -11.33 3.00 -13.31
CA ASN A 88 -12.34 3.84 -13.96
C ASN A 88 -13.63 3.91 -13.14
N GLU A 89 -14.10 2.78 -12.62
CA GLU A 89 -15.29 2.75 -11.75
C GLU A 89 -15.06 3.52 -10.45
N LEU A 90 -13.90 3.36 -9.81
CA LEU A 90 -13.54 4.14 -8.63
C LEU A 90 -13.48 5.64 -8.95
N MET A 91 -12.94 5.99 -10.11
CA MET A 91 -12.87 7.38 -10.55
C MET A 91 -14.26 8.00 -10.69
N GLU A 92 -15.19 7.28 -11.32
CA GLU A 92 -16.57 7.71 -11.50
C GLU A 92 -17.25 7.92 -10.15
N ARG A 93 -17.18 6.93 -9.25
CA ARG A 93 -17.76 6.99 -7.89
C ARG A 93 -17.23 8.17 -7.09
N ILE A 94 -15.91 8.39 -7.10
CA ILE A 94 -15.28 9.48 -6.36
C ILE A 94 -15.64 10.86 -6.95
N ARG A 95 -15.81 10.96 -8.27
CA ARG A 95 -16.31 12.20 -8.89
C ARG A 95 -17.75 12.49 -8.51
N ASN A 96 -18.60 11.47 -8.37
CA ASN A 96 -20.00 11.64 -8.00
C ASN A 96 -20.18 12.20 -6.58
N ILE A 97 -19.21 12.03 -5.69
CA ILE A 97 -19.19 12.67 -4.36
C ILE A 97 -18.52 14.07 -4.37
N GLY A 98 -18.28 14.65 -5.55
CA GLY A 98 -17.73 16.00 -5.71
C GLY A 98 -16.21 16.10 -5.60
N VAL A 99 -15.47 14.99 -5.57
CA VAL A 99 -14.00 15.00 -5.47
C VAL A 99 -13.38 14.91 -6.86
N ASN A 100 -12.65 15.95 -7.26
CA ASN A 100 -11.97 15.96 -8.54
C ASN A 100 -10.63 15.21 -8.47
N ILE A 101 -10.46 14.18 -9.29
CA ILE A 101 -9.26 13.34 -9.36
C ILE A 101 -8.78 13.16 -10.79
N THR A 102 -7.45 13.24 -10.95
CA THR A 102 -6.73 13.15 -12.22
C THR A 102 -6.24 11.73 -12.49
N GLY A 103 -7.12 10.92 -13.09
CA GLY A 103 -6.78 9.59 -13.58
C GLY A 103 -6.40 8.58 -12.50
N GLY A 104 -5.76 7.48 -12.91
CA GLY A 104 -5.32 6.42 -11.99
C GLY A 104 -4.31 6.86 -10.93
N ARG A 105 -3.58 7.97 -11.15
CA ARG A 105 -2.68 8.54 -10.14
C ARG A 105 -3.46 9.06 -8.93
N GLY A 106 -4.63 9.67 -9.15
CA GLY A 106 -5.52 10.12 -8.07
C GLY A 106 -6.02 8.96 -7.21
N ILE A 107 -6.45 7.86 -7.84
CA ILE A 107 -6.85 6.63 -7.13
C ILE A 107 -5.68 6.05 -6.33
N GLY A 108 -4.49 5.98 -6.94
CA GLY A 108 -3.28 5.53 -6.24
C GLY A 108 -2.95 6.38 -5.01
N ALA A 109 -3.16 7.70 -5.07
CA ALA A 109 -2.95 8.59 -3.94
C ALA A 109 -3.95 8.34 -2.80
N ILE A 110 -5.23 8.09 -3.13
CA ILE A 110 -6.25 7.72 -2.14
C ILE A 110 -5.87 6.40 -1.45
N ALA A 111 -5.58 5.36 -2.24
CA ALA A 111 -5.15 4.06 -1.74
C ALA A 111 -3.91 4.17 -0.84
N ALA A 112 -2.88 4.90 -1.27
CA ALA A 112 -1.68 5.14 -0.46
C ALA A 112 -1.99 5.88 0.85
N GLY A 113 -2.94 6.82 0.84
CA GLY A 113 -3.42 7.50 2.04
C GLY A 113 -4.11 6.55 3.02
N ILE A 114 -4.86 5.56 2.52
CA ILE A 114 -5.50 4.52 3.33
C ILE A 114 -4.43 3.61 3.93
N VAL A 115 -3.53 3.06 3.12
CA VAL A 115 -2.42 2.19 3.57
C VAL A 115 -1.58 2.89 4.63
N ARG A 116 -1.28 4.18 4.45
CA ARG A 116 -0.55 4.96 5.47
C ARG A 116 -1.30 5.04 6.80
N LYS A 117 -2.64 5.11 6.78
CA LYS A 117 -3.44 5.07 8.02
C LYS A 117 -3.42 3.68 8.63
N ILE A 118 -3.64 2.61 7.87
CA ILE A 118 -3.56 1.21 8.33
C ILE A 118 -2.24 0.96 9.07
N ARG A 119 -1.11 1.41 8.49
CA ARG A 119 0.21 1.28 9.12
C ARG A 119 0.34 1.99 10.46
N LYS A 120 -0.42 3.06 10.73
CA LYS A 120 -0.43 3.69 12.07
C LYS A 120 -1.10 2.82 13.12
N TYR A 121 -2.00 1.93 12.71
CA TYR A 121 -2.64 0.95 13.58
C TYR A 121 -1.82 -0.34 13.71
N ASN A 122 -0.73 -0.50 12.95
CA ASN A 122 0.07 -1.73 12.87
C ASN A 122 -0.78 -2.98 12.53
N LYS A 123 -1.79 -2.78 11.67
CA LYS A 123 -2.73 -3.85 11.27
C LYS A 123 -2.48 -4.34 9.85
N LYS A 124 -3.00 -5.52 9.58
CA LYS A 124 -3.04 -6.13 8.23
C LYS A 124 -3.75 -5.22 7.23
N GLU A 125 -3.28 -5.19 5.99
CA GLU A 125 -3.98 -4.47 4.91
C GLU A 125 -5.36 -5.11 4.65
N ILE A 126 -6.33 -4.30 4.23
CA ILE A 126 -7.72 -4.75 4.02
C ILE A 126 -8.10 -4.86 2.53
N PHE A 127 -7.23 -4.38 1.65
CA PHE A 127 -7.38 -4.40 0.20
C PHE A 127 -6.00 -4.47 -0.46
N GLU A 128 -5.96 -4.85 -1.73
CA GLU A 128 -4.71 -4.94 -2.50
C GLU A 128 -4.91 -4.48 -3.95
N LYS A 129 -3.79 -4.21 -4.63
CA LYS A 129 -3.76 -3.90 -6.05
C LYS A 129 -3.54 -5.19 -6.84
N ILE A 130 -4.52 -5.61 -7.63
CA ILE A 130 -4.39 -6.82 -8.46
C ILE A 130 -3.59 -6.52 -9.74
N SER A 131 -3.91 -5.40 -10.39
CA SER A 131 -3.33 -5.02 -11.68
C SER A 131 -3.13 -3.51 -11.74
N LEU A 132 -2.57 -3.00 -12.84
CA LEU A 132 -2.44 -1.55 -13.04
C LEU A 132 -3.80 -0.82 -12.99
N THR A 133 -4.88 -1.54 -13.27
CA THR A 133 -6.23 -1.00 -13.45
C THR A 133 -7.24 -1.50 -12.43
N GLU A 134 -6.88 -2.37 -11.49
CA GLU A 134 -7.84 -3.02 -10.59
C GLU A 134 -7.36 -3.10 -9.15
N TRP A 135 -8.34 -3.00 -8.25
CA TRP A 135 -8.19 -3.13 -6.81
C TRP A 135 -9.17 -4.17 -6.29
N ARG A 136 -8.78 -4.87 -5.23
CA ARG A 136 -9.61 -5.89 -4.58
C ARG A 136 -9.64 -5.69 -3.08
N LEU A 137 -10.84 -5.81 -2.50
CA LEU A 137 -10.99 -5.98 -1.06
C LEU A 137 -10.70 -7.43 -0.67
N LEU A 138 -9.96 -7.63 0.41
CA LEU A 138 -9.73 -8.98 0.90
C LEU A 138 -11.06 -9.56 1.44
N PRO A 139 -11.42 -10.81 1.11
CA PRO A 139 -12.74 -11.37 1.39
C PRO A 139 -13.15 -11.29 2.86
N GLU A 140 -12.20 -11.48 3.80
CA GLU A 140 -12.44 -11.47 5.24
C GLU A 140 -12.95 -10.12 5.78
N TYR A 141 -12.72 -9.01 5.07
CA TYR A 141 -13.15 -7.67 5.49
C TYR A 141 -14.43 -7.20 4.78
N ARG A 142 -14.91 -7.92 3.76
CA ARG A 142 -16.02 -7.46 2.92
C ARG A 142 -17.30 -7.19 3.71
N GLU A 143 -17.75 -8.18 4.47
CA GLU A 143 -18.99 -8.05 5.25
C GLU A 143 -18.86 -7.04 6.39
N LYS A 144 -17.67 -6.95 7.01
CA LYS A 144 -17.42 -5.99 8.10
C LYS A 144 -17.51 -4.55 7.60
N ILE A 145 -16.84 -4.25 6.48
CA ILE A 145 -16.83 -2.91 5.88
C ILE A 145 -18.20 -2.57 5.30
N ARG A 146 -18.88 -3.54 4.67
CA ARG A 146 -20.24 -3.35 4.14
C ARG A 146 -21.22 -2.94 5.25
N LYS A 147 -21.24 -3.67 6.37
CA LYS A 147 -22.10 -3.35 7.53
C LYS A 147 -21.85 -1.96 8.10
N PHE A 148 -20.58 -1.53 8.16
CA PHE A 148 -20.24 -0.18 8.62
C PHE A 148 -20.93 0.90 7.77
N PHE A 149 -20.92 0.76 6.44
CA PHE A 149 -21.52 1.75 5.54
C PHE A 149 -23.04 1.62 5.37
N GLU A 150 -23.63 0.46 5.67
CA GLU A 150 -25.10 0.27 5.67
C GLU A 150 -25.76 0.85 6.94
N GLY A 151 -25.02 0.94 8.05
CA GLY A 151 -25.50 1.49 9.32
C GLY A 151 -25.12 2.94 9.62
N SER A 152 -24.49 3.65 8.67
CA SER A 152 -24.02 5.04 8.79
C SER A 152 -24.93 6.05 8.13
#